data_AF-A0A1H3URH9-F1
#
_entry.id   AF-A0A1H3URH9-F1
#
_cell.length_a   1.000
_cell.length_b   1.000
_cell.length_c   1.000
_cell.angle_alpha   90.00
_cell.angle_beta   90.00
_cell.angle_gamma   90.00
#
_symmetry.space_group_name_H-M   'P 1'
#
loop_
_entity.id
_entity.type
_entity.pdbx_description
1 polymer ?
#
loop_
_entity_poly.entity_id
_entity_poly.type
_entity_poly.pdbx_seq_one_letter_code
_entity_poly.pdbx_strand_id
1 'polypeptide(L)'
;MTYPQATVTSVDQPPQLAVTAEPQQQPIGAFAASAGQAVRIVSAGRDETGVILARDATTGNVRVLIDGLVQTLREDVVVEPVTDPATVAALARQATVWAVAAKDEATKRIWQLEDDLGEQRRLQAQRLNEIRGYAINRFRDNDFSRDELNGFLDDLNLNPFDPRHRVRFTISGSLDVDSDGRDTEYTSSDVRNYLKLDLERVDGVNDDSVTFDVTVEDVEDLGE
;
A
#
# COMPACT_ATOMS: atom_id res chain seq x y z
N MET A 1 76.06 14.43 -22.57
CA MET A 1 74.91 13.52 -22.54
C MET A 1 75.24 12.43 -21.53
N THR A 2 74.65 12.52 -20.34
CA THR A 2 75.03 11.73 -19.18
C THR A 2 73.82 10.89 -18.79
N TYR A 3 73.94 9.57 -18.84
CA TYR A 3 72.87 8.64 -18.48
C TYR A 3 72.85 8.44 -16.96
N PRO A 4 71.67 8.41 -16.30
CA PRO A 4 71.58 8.01 -14.91
C PRO A 4 71.68 6.48 -14.78
N GLN A 5 72.58 6.02 -13.91
CA GLN A 5 72.68 4.62 -13.51
C GLN A 5 71.56 4.30 -12.50
N ALA A 6 70.74 3.30 -12.81
CA ALA A 6 69.76 2.76 -11.88
C ALA A 6 70.42 1.76 -10.93
N THR A 7 70.35 2.02 -9.62
CA THR A 7 70.81 1.12 -8.57
C THR A 7 69.71 0.09 -8.31
N VAL A 8 69.94 -1.17 -8.69
CA VAL A 8 69.04 -2.29 -8.41
C VAL A 8 69.41 -2.86 -7.03
N THR A 9 68.68 -2.47 -6.00
CA THR A 9 68.80 -3.07 -4.66
C THR A 9 67.95 -4.33 -4.61
N SER A 10 68.55 -5.48 -4.92
CA SER A 10 67.92 -6.79 -4.72
C SER A 10 68.00 -7.14 -3.23
N VAL A 11 66.90 -6.92 -2.51
CA VAL A 11 66.76 -7.39 -1.12
C VAL A 11 66.27 -8.84 -1.18
N ASP A 12 67.20 -9.76 -1.00
CA ASP A 12 66.97 -11.19 -0.89
C ASP A 12 66.37 -11.48 0.50
N GLN A 13 65.04 -11.34 0.61
CA GLN A 13 64.31 -11.59 1.85
C GLN A 13 63.91 -13.07 1.90
N PRO A 14 64.40 -13.86 2.89
CA PRO A 14 64.09 -15.28 2.97
C PRO A 14 62.57 -15.49 3.12
N PRO A 15 62.02 -16.57 2.52
CA PRO A 15 60.60 -16.86 2.61
C PRO A 15 60.22 -17.07 4.09
N GLN A 16 59.52 -16.09 4.66
CA GLN A 16 58.83 -16.27 5.93
C GLN A 16 57.79 -17.35 5.71
N LEU A 17 58.05 -18.55 6.25
CA LEU A 17 57.09 -19.64 6.34
C LEU A 17 55.85 -19.08 7.04
N ALA A 18 54.78 -18.90 6.26
CA ALA A 18 53.49 -18.50 6.76
C ALA A 18 53.03 -19.58 7.75
N VAL A 19 53.08 -19.25 9.04
CA VAL A 19 52.45 -20.03 10.09
C VAL A 19 50.96 -20.01 9.77
N THR A 20 50.46 -21.10 9.19
CA THR A 20 49.02 -21.33 9.03
C THR A 20 48.44 -21.44 10.43
N ALA A 21 47.91 -20.33 10.94
CA ALA A 21 47.18 -20.30 12.19
C ALA A 21 46.04 -21.31 12.09
N GLU A 22 46.06 -22.32 12.96
CA GLU A 22 44.97 -23.28 13.04
C GLU A 22 43.66 -22.55 13.37
N PRO A 23 42.54 -22.92 12.73
CA PRO A 23 41.25 -22.29 13.00
C PRO A 23 40.90 -22.46 14.49
N GLN A 24 40.90 -21.34 15.22
CA GLN A 24 40.60 -21.35 16.65
C GLN A 24 39.09 -21.48 16.87
N GLN A 25 38.70 -22.44 17.72
CA GLN A 25 37.34 -22.56 18.21
C GLN A 25 36.97 -21.34 19.06
N GLN A 26 35.84 -20.73 18.77
CA GLN A 26 35.35 -19.54 19.46
C GLN A 26 33.83 -19.64 19.67
N PRO A 27 33.27 -18.95 20.67
CA PRO A 27 31.82 -18.84 20.81
C PRO A 27 31.20 -18.22 19.56
N ILE A 28 30.05 -18.72 19.12
CA ILE A 28 29.37 -18.27 17.90
C ILE A 28 29.04 -16.77 17.94
N GLY A 29 28.84 -16.21 19.14
CA GLY A 29 28.67 -14.76 19.33
C GLY A 29 29.84 -13.92 18.82
N ALA A 30 31.07 -14.46 18.80
CA ALA A 30 32.26 -13.76 18.28
C ALA A 30 32.20 -13.57 16.75
N PHE A 31 31.55 -14.48 16.03
CA PHE A 31 31.38 -14.43 14.58
C PHE A 31 30.09 -13.71 14.17
N ALA A 32 29.19 -13.45 15.12
CA ALA A 32 27.86 -12.93 14.86
C ALA A 32 27.84 -11.46 14.36
N ALA A 33 28.98 -10.76 14.42
CA ALA A 33 29.16 -9.44 13.81
C ALA A 33 29.33 -9.49 12.27
N SER A 34 29.51 -10.68 11.69
CA SER A 34 29.74 -10.89 10.26
C SER A 34 28.71 -11.88 9.70
N ALA A 35 27.50 -11.39 9.42
CA ALA A 35 26.49 -12.17 8.72
C ALA A 35 27.04 -12.71 7.39
N GLY A 36 26.67 -13.94 7.05
CA GLY A 36 27.19 -14.67 5.89
C GLY A 36 28.42 -15.53 6.17
N GLN A 37 28.99 -15.49 7.39
CA GLN A 37 30.13 -16.32 7.74
C GLN A 37 29.72 -17.80 7.88
N ALA A 38 30.46 -18.68 7.19
CA ALA A 38 30.30 -20.12 7.30
C ALA A 38 31.04 -20.66 8.53
N VAL A 39 30.32 -21.41 9.35
CA VAL A 39 30.83 -21.98 10.61
C VAL A 39 30.45 -23.45 10.72
N ARG A 40 31.29 -24.22 11.41
CA ARG A 40 31.03 -25.59 11.82
C ARG A 40 30.78 -25.62 13.32
N ILE A 41 29.66 -26.21 13.72
CA ILE A 41 29.24 -26.30 15.11
C ILE A 41 29.89 -27.54 15.71
N VAL A 42 30.64 -27.35 16.81
CA VAL A 42 31.45 -28.41 17.45
C VAL A 42 30.89 -28.82 18.82
N SER A 43 29.65 -28.41 19.13
CA SER A 43 29.08 -28.58 20.47
C SER A 43 28.31 -29.89 20.64
N ALA A 44 28.54 -30.57 21.77
CA ALA A 44 27.75 -31.71 22.26
C ALA A 44 27.56 -32.87 21.24
N GLY A 45 28.58 -33.15 20.42
CA GLY A 45 28.54 -34.26 19.45
C GLY A 45 27.78 -33.97 18.17
N ARG A 46 27.40 -32.71 17.91
CA ARG A 46 26.96 -32.26 16.59
C ARG A 46 28.19 -31.82 15.79
N ASP A 47 28.23 -32.21 14.52
CA ASP A 47 29.20 -31.77 13.52
C ASP A 47 28.41 -31.27 12.30
N GLU A 48 27.77 -30.12 12.48
CA GLU A 48 26.89 -29.51 11.50
C GLU A 48 27.56 -28.24 10.95
N THR A 49 27.45 -28.01 9.65
CA THR A 49 27.94 -26.78 9.02
C THR A 49 26.77 -25.85 8.70
N GLY A 50 26.98 -24.55 8.83
CA GLY A 50 25.94 -23.58 8.59
C GLY A 50 26.46 -22.18 8.33
N VAL A 51 25.53 -21.28 8.01
CA VAL A 51 25.82 -19.87 7.75
C VAL A 51 25.15 -19.00 8.80
N ILE A 52 25.92 -18.11 9.41
CA ILE A 52 25.37 -17.12 10.35
C ILE A 52 24.51 -16.12 9.59
N LEU A 53 23.24 -15.98 9.98
CA LEU A 53 22.30 -15.06 9.34
C LEU A 53 22.21 -13.73 10.08
N ALA A 54 22.01 -13.78 11.40
CA ALA A 54 21.83 -12.58 12.22
C ALA A 54 22.04 -12.88 13.72
N ARG A 55 22.35 -11.84 14.49
CA ARG A 55 22.33 -11.86 15.96
C ARG A 55 21.14 -11.04 16.46
N ASP A 56 20.41 -11.58 17.42
CA ASP A 56 19.46 -10.83 18.21
C ASP A 56 20.18 -10.20 19.41
N ALA A 57 20.32 -8.87 19.41
CA ALA A 57 20.98 -8.13 20.47
C ALA A 57 20.21 -8.17 21.80
N THR A 58 18.91 -8.44 21.77
CA THR A 58 18.05 -8.46 22.97
C THR A 58 18.16 -9.78 23.69
N THR A 59 18.17 -10.88 22.94
CA THR A 59 18.15 -12.24 23.52
C THR A 59 19.52 -12.90 23.57
N GLY A 60 20.55 -12.34 22.91
CA GLY A 60 21.87 -12.95 22.81
C GLY A 60 21.88 -14.21 21.94
N ASN A 61 20.82 -14.44 21.16
CA ASN A 61 20.73 -15.59 20.28
C ASN A 61 21.28 -15.28 18.88
N VAL A 62 21.87 -16.29 18.24
CA VAL A 62 22.38 -16.24 16.88
C VAL A 62 21.53 -17.15 15.99
N ARG A 63 21.01 -16.61 14.89
CA ARG A 63 20.27 -17.36 13.87
C ARG A 63 21.25 -17.92 12.85
N VAL A 64 21.23 -19.22 12.65
CA VAL A 64 22.13 -19.95 11.75
C VAL A 64 21.30 -20.77 10.77
N LEU A 65 21.69 -20.76 9.50
CA LEU A 65 21.12 -21.66 8.49
C LEU A 65 21.93 -22.94 8.45
N ILE A 66 21.31 -24.06 8.82
CA ILE A 66 21.90 -25.40 8.82
C ILE A 66 20.98 -26.29 7.98
N ASP A 67 21.52 -26.92 6.93
CA ASP A 67 20.77 -27.79 6.02
C ASP A 67 19.46 -27.16 5.49
N GLY A 68 19.46 -25.85 5.25
CA GLY A 68 18.31 -25.11 4.74
C GLY A 68 17.26 -24.73 5.79
N LEU A 69 17.49 -25.08 7.07
CA LEU A 69 16.64 -24.73 8.19
C LEU A 69 17.31 -23.65 9.05
N VAL A 70 16.54 -22.63 9.43
CA VAL A 70 17.02 -21.61 10.37
C VAL A 70 16.86 -22.10 11.79
N GLN A 71 17.98 -22.29 12.46
CA GLN A 71 18.05 -22.62 13.87
C GLN A 71 18.44 -21.38 14.68
N THR A 72 17.96 -21.33 15.93
CA THR A 72 18.33 -20.30 16.89
C THR A 72 19.25 -20.94 17.92
N LEU A 73 20.50 -20.50 17.94
CA LEU A 73 21.54 -20.99 18.85
C LEU A 73 21.88 -19.90 19.86
N ARG A 74 22.34 -20.31 21.04
CA ARG A 74 22.88 -19.37 22.03
C ARG A 74 24.26 -18.89 21.61
N GLU A 75 24.64 -17.68 21.98
CA GLU A 75 25.95 -17.10 21.62
C GLU A 75 27.17 -17.84 22.20
N ASP A 76 26.99 -18.65 23.25
CA ASP A 76 28.03 -19.45 23.91
C ASP A 76 28.31 -20.79 23.21
N VAL A 77 27.55 -21.14 22.17
CA VAL A 77 27.81 -22.36 21.38
C VAL A 77 29.16 -22.25 20.68
N VAL A 78 30.04 -23.22 20.93
CA VAL A 78 31.38 -23.27 20.33
C VAL A 78 31.30 -23.67 18.86
N VAL A 79 31.90 -22.86 18.00
CA VAL A 79 32.00 -23.09 16.56
C VAL A 79 33.42 -22.84 16.07
N GLU A 80 33.72 -23.34 14.89
CA GLU A 80 34.96 -23.03 14.16
C GLU A 80 34.63 -22.49 12.76
N PRO A 81 35.44 -21.56 12.22
CA PRO A 81 35.21 -21.04 10.87
C PRO A 81 35.50 -22.11 9.82
N VAL A 82 34.64 -22.23 8.82
CA VAL A 82 34.90 -23.11 7.67
C VAL A 82 35.92 -22.43 6.75
N THR A 83 37.07 -23.06 6.55
CA THR A 83 38.18 -22.51 5.75
C THR A 83 38.23 -23.03 4.32
N ASP A 84 37.56 -24.15 4.01
CA ASP A 84 37.51 -24.71 2.66
C ASP A 84 36.67 -23.81 1.72
N PRO A 85 37.27 -23.19 0.68
CA PRO A 85 36.56 -22.27 -0.20
C PRO A 85 35.42 -22.93 -0.98
N ALA A 86 35.53 -24.23 -1.30
CA ALA A 86 34.46 -24.93 -2.01
C ALA A 86 33.21 -25.09 -1.13
N THR A 87 33.40 -25.47 0.14
CA THR A 87 32.33 -25.57 1.13
C THR A 87 31.72 -24.20 1.44
N VAL A 88 32.53 -23.17 1.64
CA VAL A 88 32.04 -21.79 1.86
C VAL A 88 31.17 -21.32 0.69
N ALA A 89 31.61 -21.53 -0.55
CA ALA A 89 30.83 -21.15 -1.72
C ALA A 89 29.52 -21.93 -1.85
N ALA A 90 29.50 -23.22 -1.47
CA ALA A 90 28.28 -24.03 -1.47
C ALA A 90 27.27 -23.53 -0.42
N LEU A 91 27.73 -23.29 0.81
CA LEU A 91 26.92 -22.75 1.89
C LEU A 91 26.38 -21.35 1.57
N ALA A 92 27.20 -20.49 0.96
CA ALA A 92 26.77 -19.15 0.52
C ALA A 92 25.67 -19.21 -0.55
N ARG A 93 25.75 -20.14 -1.50
CA ARG A 93 24.69 -20.37 -2.49
C ARG A 93 23.40 -20.84 -1.81
N GLN A 94 23.51 -21.80 -0.89
CA GLN A 94 22.35 -22.29 -0.13
C GLN A 94 21.69 -21.17 0.69
N ALA A 95 22.49 -20.33 1.36
CA ALA A 95 21.99 -19.18 2.11
C ALA A 95 21.31 -18.14 1.21
N THR A 96 21.85 -17.91 0.01
CA THR A 96 21.23 -17.00 -0.98
C THR A 96 19.88 -17.54 -1.46
N VAL A 97 19.81 -18.82 -1.81
CA VAL A 97 18.55 -19.47 -2.23
C VAL A 97 17.51 -19.39 -1.12
N TRP A 98 17.92 -19.71 0.11
CA TRP A 98 17.04 -19.59 1.28
C TRP A 98 16.55 -18.16 1.49
N ALA A 99 17.45 -17.17 1.39
CA ALA A 99 17.11 -15.76 1.62
C ALA A 99 16.12 -15.23 0.58
N VAL A 100 16.26 -15.61 -0.69
CA VAL A 100 15.30 -15.27 -1.75
C VAL A 100 13.94 -15.90 -1.46
N ALA A 101 13.91 -17.21 -1.15
CA ALA A 101 12.66 -17.90 -0.83
C ALA A 101 11.96 -17.31 0.41
N ALA A 102 12.73 -16.98 1.45
CA ALA A 102 12.21 -16.35 2.67
C ALA A 102 11.64 -14.95 2.40
N LYS A 103 12.28 -14.17 1.51
CA LYS A 103 11.77 -12.86 1.08
C LYS A 103 10.48 -13.00 0.28
N ASP A 104 10.42 -13.95 -0.66
CA ASP A 104 9.22 -14.18 -1.46
C ASP A 104 8.03 -14.61 -0.58
N GLU A 105 8.28 -15.49 0.38
CA GLU A 105 7.29 -15.93 1.36
C GLU A 105 6.81 -14.76 2.26
N ALA A 106 7.74 -13.93 2.76
CA ALA A 106 7.38 -12.74 3.53
C ALA A 106 6.53 -11.76 2.70
N THR A 107 6.86 -11.58 1.42
CA THR A 107 6.11 -10.74 0.50
C THR A 107 4.70 -11.27 0.30
N LYS A 108 4.54 -12.58 0.06
CA LYS A 108 3.21 -13.22 -0.05
C LYS A 108 2.36 -13.01 1.20
N ARG A 109 2.95 -13.13 2.39
CA ARG A 109 2.23 -12.90 3.65
C ARG A 109 1.78 -11.45 3.81
N ILE A 110 2.58 -10.48 3.38
CA ILE A 110 2.18 -9.07 3.39
C ILE A 110 0.94 -8.87 2.50
N TRP A 111 0.96 -9.38 1.27
CA TRP A 111 -0.19 -9.29 0.37
C TRP A 111 -1.44 -9.96 0.94
N GLN A 112 -1.30 -11.13 1.56
CA GLN A 112 -2.41 -11.82 2.23
C GLN A 112 -3.01 -10.98 3.36
N LEU A 113 -2.17 -10.39 4.21
CA LEU A 113 -2.64 -9.54 5.31
C LEU A 113 -3.34 -8.27 4.81
N GLU A 114 -2.86 -7.68 3.71
CA GLU A 114 -3.51 -6.53 3.09
C GLU A 114 -4.89 -6.87 2.52
N ASP A 115 -5.01 -8.02 1.86
CA ASP A 115 -6.28 -8.52 1.32
C ASP A 115 -7.29 -8.83 2.44
N ASP A 116 -6.85 -9.54 3.49
CA ASP A 116 -7.66 -9.85 4.67
C ASP A 116 -8.18 -8.57 5.35
N LEU A 117 -7.31 -7.56 5.50
CA LEU A 117 -7.67 -6.27 6.10
C LEU A 117 -8.62 -5.48 5.20
N GLY A 118 -8.44 -5.57 3.87
CA GLY A 118 -9.36 -5.02 2.88
C GLY A 118 -10.76 -5.62 3.01
N GLU A 119 -10.86 -6.95 3.10
CA GLU A 119 -12.14 -7.64 3.23
C GLU A 119 -12.82 -7.35 4.58
N GLN A 120 -12.06 -7.30 5.68
CA GLN A 120 -12.60 -6.89 6.98
C GLN A 120 -13.20 -5.49 6.94
N ARG A 121 -12.53 -4.53 6.31
CA ARG A 121 -13.06 -3.16 6.13
C ARG A 121 -14.33 -3.15 5.28
N ARG A 122 -14.38 -3.94 4.21
CA ARG A 122 -15.57 -4.10 3.36
C ARG A 122 -16.75 -4.65 4.14
N LEU A 123 -16.55 -5.72 4.89
CA LEU A 123 -17.58 -6.33 5.73
C LEU A 123 -18.06 -5.39 6.83
N GLN A 124 -17.15 -4.63 7.45
CA GLN A 124 -17.51 -3.62 8.45
C GLN A 124 -18.36 -2.50 7.83
N ALA A 125 -17.93 -1.95 6.68
CA ALA A 125 -18.68 -0.92 5.96
C ALA A 125 -20.08 -1.41 5.53
N GLN A 126 -20.17 -2.66 5.07
CA GLN A 126 -21.45 -3.29 4.75
C GLN A 126 -22.37 -3.38 5.97
N ARG A 127 -21.87 -3.90 7.10
CA ARG A 127 -22.66 -4.00 8.34
C ARG A 127 -23.12 -2.64 8.85
N LEU A 128 -22.26 -1.62 8.78
CA LEU A 128 -22.62 -0.26 9.15
C LEU A 128 -23.72 0.31 8.24
N ASN A 129 -23.65 0.04 6.93
CA ASN A 129 -24.72 0.41 5.99
C ASN A 129 -26.03 -0.33 6.27
N GLU A 130 -25.98 -1.62 6.63
CA GLU A 130 -27.16 -2.40 7.02
C GLU A 130 -27.80 -1.86 8.31
N ILE A 131 -27.00 -1.56 9.34
CA ILE A 131 -27.46 -0.94 10.59
C ILE A 131 -28.10 0.42 10.31
N ARG A 132 -27.45 1.25 9.48
CA ARG A 132 -27.99 2.55 9.06
C ARG A 132 -29.34 2.38 8.36
N GLY A 133 -29.44 1.46 7.41
CA GLY A 133 -30.67 1.19 6.68
C GLY A 133 -31.80 0.74 7.61
N TYR A 134 -31.49 -0.15 8.55
CA TYR A 134 -32.43 -0.60 9.59
C TYR A 134 -32.92 0.57 10.45
N ALA A 135 -32.02 1.41 10.97
CA ALA A 135 -32.39 2.56 11.81
C ALA A 135 -33.26 3.58 11.04
N ILE A 136 -32.93 3.86 9.78
CA ILE A 136 -33.76 4.73 8.91
C ILE A 136 -35.16 4.14 8.70
N ASN A 137 -35.28 2.82 8.52
CA ASN A 137 -36.59 2.19 8.38
C ASN A 137 -37.43 2.28 9.66
N ARG A 138 -36.82 2.06 10.84
CA ARG A 138 -37.50 2.25 12.13
C ARG A 138 -37.95 3.70 12.35
N PHE A 139 -37.13 4.67 11.94
CA PHE A 139 -37.54 6.08 11.92
C PHE A 139 -38.77 6.32 11.02
N ARG A 140 -38.82 5.72 9.82
CA ARG A 140 -39.98 5.82 8.92
C ARG A 140 -41.25 5.19 9.50
N ASP A 141 -41.10 4.17 10.33
CA ASP A 141 -42.19 3.53 11.06
C ASP A 141 -42.61 4.33 12.33
N ASN A 142 -42.01 5.51 12.55
CA ASN A 142 -42.21 6.39 13.71
C ASN A 142 -41.79 5.78 15.05
N ASP A 143 -40.85 4.82 15.05
CA ASP A 143 -40.31 4.26 16.29
C ASP A 143 -39.30 5.20 16.98
N PHE A 144 -38.67 6.11 16.22
CA PHE A 144 -37.69 7.09 16.70
C PHE A 144 -37.97 8.48 16.13
N SER A 145 -37.63 9.52 16.87
CA SER A 145 -37.54 10.88 16.36
C SER A 145 -36.28 11.09 15.50
N ARG A 146 -36.22 12.20 14.75
CA ARG A 146 -35.06 12.52 13.90
C ARG A 146 -33.79 12.77 14.73
N ASP A 147 -33.92 13.42 15.88
CA ASP A 147 -32.78 13.74 16.75
C ASP A 147 -32.20 12.46 17.38
N GLU A 148 -33.06 11.53 17.80
CA GLU A 148 -32.65 10.21 18.29
C GLU A 148 -31.95 9.38 17.21
N LEU A 149 -32.47 9.37 15.98
CA LEU A 149 -31.81 8.71 14.84
C LEU A 149 -30.43 9.32 14.58
N ASN A 150 -30.33 10.65 14.53
CA ASN A 150 -29.06 11.32 14.25
C ASN A 150 -28.04 11.11 15.37
N GLY A 151 -28.46 11.12 16.64
CA GLY A 151 -27.59 10.77 17.76
C GLY A 151 -27.08 9.33 17.68
N PHE A 152 -27.96 8.37 17.37
CA PHE A 152 -27.56 6.97 17.16
C PHE A 152 -26.56 6.80 16.00
N LEU A 153 -26.75 7.53 14.90
CA LEU A 153 -25.82 7.50 13.77
C LEU A 153 -24.47 8.12 14.14
N ASP A 154 -24.46 9.21 14.90
CA ASP A 154 -23.24 9.88 15.38
C ASP A 154 -22.43 8.99 16.32
N ASP A 155 -23.09 8.27 17.24
CA ASP A 155 -22.44 7.29 18.13
C ASP A 155 -21.71 6.17 17.36
N LEU A 156 -22.17 5.86 16.15
CA LEU A 156 -21.55 4.89 15.23
C LEU A 156 -20.59 5.54 14.22
N ASN A 157 -20.34 6.85 14.34
CA ASN A 157 -19.57 7.66 13.41
C ASN A 157 -20.09 7.54 11.96
N LEU A 158 -21.41 7.53 11.79
CA LEU A 158 -22.10 7.50 10.51
C LEU A 158 -22.65 8.88 10.18
N ASN A 159 -22.68 9.21 8.88
CA ASN A 159 -23.24 10.49 8.45
C ASN A 159 -24.71 10.63 8.90
N PRO A 160 -25.13 11.82 9.36
CA PRO A 160 -26.48 12.05 9.82
C PRO A 160 -27.51 11.76 8.72
N PHE A 161 -28.75 11.51 9.14
CA PHE A 161 -29.87 11.34 8.24
C PHE A 161 -30.41 12.69 7.80
N ASP A 162 -30.03 13.05 6.57
CA ASP A 162 -30.53 14.22 5.86
C ASP A 162 -31.25 13.81 4.57
N PRO A 163 -32.56 13.52 4.63
CA PRO A 163 -33.30 13.08 3.46
C PRO A 163 -33.38 14.22 2.43
N ARG A 164 -32.86 13.97 1.23
CA ARG A 164 -33.04 14.89 0.11
C ARG A 164 -34.44 14.73 -0.46
N HIS A 165 -35.21 15.81 -0.50
CA HIS A 165 -36.48 15.84 -1.21
C HIS A 165 -36.21 16.11 -2.68
N ARG A 166 -36.59 15.16 -3.55
CA ARG A 166 -36.59 15.39 -4.99
C ARG A 166 -37.96 15.92 -5.40
N VAL A 167 -38.02 17.20 -5.75
CA VAL A 167 -39.22 17.80 -6.35
C VAL A 167 -39.08 17.74 -7.87
N ARG A 168 -40.10 17.21 -8.54
CA ARG A 168 -40.22 17.26 -10.00
C ARG A 168 -41.43 18.12 -10.34
N PHE A 169 -41.22 19.15 -11.13
CA PHE A 169 -42.28 19.98 -11.69
C PHE A 169 -41.99 20.25 -13.16
N THR A 170 -43.05 20.57 -13.92
CA THR A 170 -42.96 20.96 -15.33
C THR A 170 -43.64 22.31 -15.46
N ILE A 171 -42.95 23.30 -16.02
CA ILE A 171 -43.54 24.57 -16.42
C ILE A 171 -43.62 24.58 -17.94
N SER A 172 -44.82 24.78 -18.47
CA SER A 172 -45.08 24.93 -19.90
C SER A 172 -45.75 26.27 -20.15
N GLY A 173 -45.33 26.97 -21.19
CA GLY A 173 -45.92 28.23 -21.61
C GLY A 173 -45.52 28.56 -23.04
N SER A 174 -46.26 29.47 -23.67
CA SER A 174 -45.96 30.05 -24.98
C SER A 174 -45.72 31.54 -24.81
N LEU A 175 -44.77 32.09 -25.56
CA LEU A 175 -44.38 33.49 -25.52
C LEU A 175 -44.30 33.96 -26.97
N ASP A 176 -45.01 35.04 -27.29
CA ASP A 176 -44.84 35.72 -28.58
C ASP A 176 -43.65 36.67 -28.45
N VAL A 177 -42.69 36.57 -29.36
CA VAL A 177 -41.50 37.42 -29.40
C VAL A 177 -41.55 38.23 -30.69
N ASP A 178 -41.56 39.55 -30.57
CA ASP A 178 -41.49 40.44 -31.73
C ASP A 178 -40.15 40.22 -32.44
N SER A 179 -40.22 39.76 -33.70
CA SER A 179 -39.02 39.59 -34.53
C SER A 179 -38.55 40.93 -35.06
N ASP A 180 -37.29 41.29 -34.82
CA ASP A 180 -36.62 42.42 -35.44
C ASP A 180 -36.02 42.07 -36.82
N GLY A 181 -36.47 40.97 -37.43
CA GLY A 181 -35.97 40.46 -38.71
C GLY A 181 -34.73 39.54 -38.59
N ARG A 182 -34.43 39.04 -37.38
CA ARG A 182 -33.37 38.06 -37.14
C ARG A 182 -33.85 36.62 -37.34
N ASP A 183 -32.88 35.75 -37.64
CA ASP A 183 -33.07 34.30 -37.77
C ASP A 183 -33.55 33.66 -36.45
N THR A 184 -34.42 32.66 -36.55
CA THR A 184 -35.04 31.96 -35.41
C THR A 184 -34.01 31.20 -34.57
N GLU A 185 -32.83 30.90 -35.13
CA GLU A 185 -31.70 30.33 -34.41
C GLU A 185 -31.18 31.26 -33.28
N TYR A 186 -31.14 32.58 -33.52
CA TYR A 186 -30.72 33.55 -32.50
C TYR A 186 -31.75 33.65 -31.37
N THR A 187 -33.04 33.67 -31.72
CA THR A 187 -34.14 33.69 -30.74
C THR A 187 -34.11 32.43 -29.86
N SER A 188 -33.86 31.26 -30.44
CA SER A 188 -33.70 30.00 -29.70
C SER A 188 -32.54 30.06 -28.70
N SER A 189 -31.39 30.57 -29.14
CA SER A 189 -30.21 30.75 -28.28
C SER A 189 -30.48 31.71 -27.12
N ASP A 190 -31.10 32.86 -27.39
CA ASP A 190 -31.43 33.86 -26.38
C ASP A 190 -32.45 33.31 -25.36
N VAL A 191 -33.53 32.68 -25.83
CA VAL A 191 -34.51 32.06 -24.93
C VAL A 191 -33.83 30.99 -24.07
N ARG A 192 -32.98 30.13 -24.63
CA ARG A 192 -32.27 29.11 -23.85
C ARG A 192 -31.32 29.71 -22.80
N ASN A 193 -30.69 30.84 -23.09
CA ASN A 193 -29.72 31.47 -22.20
C ASN A 193 -30.36 32.34 -21.12
N TYR A 194 -31.50 32.97 -21.41
CA TYR A 194 -32.14 33.94 -20.53
C TYR A 194 -33.45 33.47 -19.90
N LEU A 195 -34.20 32.56 -20.53
CA LEU A 195 -35.39 31.94 -19.92
C LEU A 195 -34.95 30.86 -18.93
N LYS A 196 -34.60 31.29 -17.72
CA LYS A 196 -34.24 30.42 -16.60
C LYS A 196 -35.29 30.49 -15.51
N LEU A 197 -35.43 29.38 -14.79
CA LEU A 197 -36.18 29.38 -13.54
C LEU A 197 -35.37 30.16 -12.50
N ASP A 198 -36.01 31.14 -11.87
CA ASP A 198 -35.47 31.75 -10.66
C ASP A 198 -35.63 30.75 -9.50
N LEU A 199 -34.51 30.18 -9.07
CA LEU A 199 -34.42 29.24 -7.97
C LEU A 199 -33.75 29.84 -6.74
N GLU A 200 -33.51 31.17 -6.69
CA GLU A 200 -32.80 31.82 -5.58
C GLU A 200 -33.53 31.67 -4.24
N ARG A 201 -34.85 31.42 -4.28
CA ARG A 201 -35.68 31.20 -3.09
C ARG A 201 -35.85 29.74 -2.71
N VAL A 202 -35.24 28.81 -3.45
CA VAL A 202 -35.30 27.38 -3.18
C VAL A 202 -33.98 26.95 -2.55
N ASP A 203 -33.99 26.74 -1.24
CA ASP A 203 -32.80 26.29 -0.52
C ASP A 203 -32.35 24.89 -0.95
N GLY A 204 -31.04 24.70 -1.12
CA GLY A 204 -30.45 23.38 -1.36
C GLY A 204 -30.65 22.82 -2.77
N VAL A 205 -30.96 23.67 -3.75
CA VAL A 205 -30.95 23.28 -5.17
C VAL A 205 -29.53 22.96 -5.61
N ASN A 206 -29.36 21.85 -6.32
CA ASN A 206 -28.14 21.56 -7.05
C ASN A 206 -28.24 22.18 -8.44
N ASP A 207 -27.36 23.13 -8.77
CA ASP A 207 -27.37 23.89 -10.03
C ASP A 207 -27.28 22.96 -11.27
N ASP A 208 -26.62 21.81 -11.14
CA ASP A 208 -26.46 20.83 -12.23
C ASP A 208 -27.69 19.91 -12.42
N SER A 209 -28.73 20.04 -11.60
CA SER A 209 -29.89 19.16 -11.62
C SER A 209 -31.04 19.64 -12.51
N VAL A 210 -30.95 20.85 -13.05
CA VAL A 210 -32.02 21.46 -13.87
C VAL A 210 -31.79 21.17 -15.34
N THR A 211 -32.79 20.59 -16.00
CA THR A 211 -32.78 20.34 -17.45
C THR A 211 -33.79 21.26 -18.12
N PHE A 212 -33.37 21.91 -19.20
CA PHE A 212 -34.19 22.86 -19.97
C PHE A 212 -34.27 22.42 -21.43
N ASP A 213 -35.50 22.16 -21.88
CA ASP A 213 -35.83 21.88 -23.28
C ASP A 213 -36.57 23.09 -23.86
N VAL A 214 -36.08 23.62 -24.98
CA VAL A 214 -36.66 24.75 -25.70
C VAL A 214 -36.94 24.32 -27.13
N THR A 215 -38.19 24.47 -27.54
CA THR A 215 -38.63 24.28 -28.94
C THR A 215 -39.09 25.63 -29.46
N VAL A 216 -38.53 26.07 -30.58
CA VAL A 216 -38.98 27.27 -31.30
C VAL A 216 -39.68 26.79 -32.57
N GLU A 217 -40.92 27.20 -32.75
CA GLU A 217 -41.70 26.94 -33.95
C GLU A 217 -41.57 28.16 -34.88
N ASP A 218 -41.31 27.93 -36.17
CA ASP A 218 -41.30 29.01 -37.16
C ASP A 218 -42.71 29.58 -37.27
N VAL A 219 -42.83 30.90 -37.13
CA VAL A 219 -44.10 31.60 -37.29
C VAL A 219 -44.51 31.49 -38.76
N GLU A 220 -45.63 30.83 -39.06
CA GLU A 220 -46.23 30.87 -40.40
C GLU A 220 -46.44 32.33 -40.79
N ASP A 221 -45.83 32.74 -41.90
CA ASP A 221 -46.02 34.03 -42.53
C ASP A 221 -47.51 34.16 -42.90
N LEU A 222 -48.29 34.76 -41.99
CA LEU A 222 -49.70 35.06 -42.20
C LEU A 222 -49.76 36.19 -43.23
N GLY A 223 -49.70 35.79 -44.49
CA GLY A 223 -49.67 36.69 -45.64
C GLY A 223 -50.66 37.84 -45.54
N GLU A 224 -50.16 39.03 -45.91
CA GLU A 224 -50.91 40.30 -46.02
C GLU A 224 -52.22 40.18 -46.81
#